data_AF-A0A0A2WLQ8-F1
#
_entry.id   AF-A0A0A2WLQ8-F1
#
_cell.length_a   1.000
_cell.length_b   1.000
_cell.length_c   1.000
_cell.angle_alpha   90.00
_cell.angle_beta   90.00
_cell.angle_gamma   90.00
#
_symmetry.space_group_name_H-M   'P 1'
#
loop_
_entity.id
_entity.type
_entity.pdbx_description
1 polymer ?
#
loop_
_entity_poly.entity_id
_entity_poly.type
_entity_poly.pdbx_seq_one_letter_code
_entity_poly.pdbx_strand_id
1 'polypeptide(L)'
;MRRLLALLLLFAWGLAAPRLVVLPEDGLAPFLDLIRSAQREIRLKAYLWTPSRMDVVEALKEAVKRGVRVLLEAEPSGGRADLSVYQALKEAGVEVRLTQPFRFVFVHEKSLVVDDRLAWVATANLTGSSFIANREYALILDDKAQVAEVARVFDADWEGKRLDLSRALLVWAPSRVQGGVKEGNAREKLLGLIRSAKKELFLEQAAMADREVIEALKEALSRGVRVRLVGSPNDPSDTYFVAGAEELKRAGAEVRYLPYPYVHAKVLVKDREEALLGSLNLSANSIGANRELSVLFSAREAPEAFGRLLTVMEGDFARGLPENPFALPPLEGVIPWTEVPQHYGRVATVEGRIVRVEDRGTVAFLHFGFGESDLRLVVFPRSYGLFAQPFPQAYLDKTVRARGRIVIYAGYYEIVLDGPEQLEVLP
;
A
#
# COMPACT_ATOMS: atom_id res chain seq x y z
N MET A 1 17.16 -11.33 -49.38
CA MET A 1 16.27 -12.49 -49.17
C MET A 1 16.80 -13.30 -47.99
N ARG A 2 15.92 -13.73 -47.06
CA ARG A 2 16.17 -14.26 -45.70
C ARG A 2 16.31 -13.12 -44.67
N ARG A 3 15.52 -13.00 -43.60
CA ARG A 3 14.66 -13.96 -42.88
C ARG A 3 13.39 -13.25 -42.39
N LEU A 4 12.22 -13.74 -42.82
CA LEU A 4 10.98 -13.64 -42.04
C LEU A 4 11.13 -14.66 -40.90
N LEU A 5 11.07 -14.20 -39.65
CA LEU A 5 10.77 -15.06 -38.50
C LEU A 5 9.47 -14.55 -37.92
N ALA A 6 8.47 -15.41 -38.06
CA ALA A 6 7.09 -15.19 -37.67
C ALA A 6 6.98 -15.01 -36.16
N LEU A 7 6.39 -13.89 -35.73
CA LEU A 7 5.73 -13.80 -34.43
C LEU A 7 4.42 -14.60 -34.53
N LEU A 8 4.50 -15.89 -34.18
CA LEU A 8 3.32 -16.67 -33.81
C LEU A 8 2.88 -16.21 -32.41
N LEU A 9 2.08 -15.15 -32.36
CA LEU A 9 1.18 -14.89 -31.24
C LEU A 9 0.15 -16.02 -31.25
N LEU A 10 0.40 -17.05 -30.42
CA LEU A 10 -0.61 -18.02 -30.03
C LEU A 10 -1.77 -17.25 -29.39
N PHE A 11 -2.82 -17.03 -30.17
CA PHE A 11 -4.17 -16.77 -29.67
C PHE A 11 -4.65 -18.05 -28.98
N ALA A 12 -4.12 -18.33 -27.78
CA ALA A 12 -4.89 -19.07 -26.81
C ALA A 12 -6.08 -18.17 -26.46
N TRP A 13 -7.29 -18.63 -26.73
CA TRP A 13 -8.48 -18.08 -26.10
C TRP A 13 -8.40 -18.44 -24.60
N GLY A 14 -7.49 -17.78 -23.88
CA GLY A 14 -7.52 -17.77 -22.44
C GLY A 14 -8.81 -17.10 -22.02
N LEU A 15 -9.54 -17.70 -21.10
CA LEU A 15 -10.59 -16.99 -20.38
C LEU A 15 -9.95 -15.74 -19.75
N ALA A 16 -10.63 -14.59 -19.84
CA ALA A 16 -10.18 -13.37 -19.18
C ALA A 16 -9.95 -13.68 -17.69
N ALA A 17 -8.78 -13.32 -17.19
CA ALA A 17 -8.35 -13.69 -15.84
C ALA A 17 -7.48 -12.57 -15.26
N PRO A 18 -7.77 -12.09 -14.04
CA PRO A 18 -6.94 -11.11 -13.36
C PRO A 18 -5.48 -11.57 -13.27
N ARG A 19 -4.54 -10.68 -13.60
CA ARG A 19 -3.11 -10.89 -13.40
C ARG A 19 -2.64 -10.17 -12.14
N LEU A 20 -1.95 -10.87 -11.25
CA LEU A 20 -1.42 -10.30 -10.01
C LEU A 20 -0.08 -9.62 -10.22
N VAL A 21 0.02 -8.39 -9.72
CA VAL A 21 1.27 -7.66 -9.49
C VAL A 21 1.50 -7.56 -7.99
N VAL A 22 2.72 -7.84 -7.54
CA VAL A 22 3.13 -7.85 -6.14
C VAL A 22 4.24 -6.82 -5.96
N LEU A 23 4.05 -5.88 -5.03
CA LEU A 23 5.06 -4.88 -4.69
C LEU A 23 5.68 -5.20 -3.33
N PRO A 24 7.00 -4.96 -3.17
CA PRO A 24 7.89 -4.24 -4.10
C PRO A 24 8.48 -5.07 -5.27
N GLU A 25 8.27 -6.38 -5.32
CA GLU A 25 9.00 -7.32 -6.18
C GLU A 25 8.87 -7.05 -7.68
N ASP A 26 7.68 -6.69 -8.18
CA ASP A 26 7.45 -6.37 -9.59
C ASP A 26 7.77 -4.90 -9.94
N GLY A 27 7.95 -4.05 -8.93
CA GLY A 27 8.19 -2.62 -9.09
C GLY A 27 7.10 -1.89 -9.90
N LEU A 28 7.48 -0.74 -10.47
CA LEU A 28 6.57 0.15 -11.19
C LEU A 28 6.37 -0.25 -12.66
N ALA A 29 7.21 -1.14 -13.20
CA ALA A 29 7.23 -1.46 -14.63
C ALA A 29 5.86 -1.92 -15.20
N PRO A 30 5.11 -2.84 -14.55
CA PRO A 30 3.81 -3.27 -15.06
C PRO A 30 2.79 -2.12 -15.20
N PHE A 31 2.84 -1.12 -14.31
CA PHE A 31 1.97 0.04 -14.36
C PHE A 31 2.34 0.98 -15.52
N LEU A 32 3.64 1.22 -15.73
CA LEU A 32 4.12 2.03 -16.86
C LEU A 32 3.85 1.35 -18.20
N ASP A 33 3.93 0.02 -18.26
CA ASP A 33 3.58 -0.75 -19.46
C ASP A 33 2.11 -0.57 -19.86
N LEU A 34 1.20 -0.50 -18.88
CA LEU A 34 -0.20 -0.18 -19.15
C LEU A 34 -0.35 1.22 -19.77
N ILE A 35 0.27 2.23 -19.19
CA ILE A 35 0.25 3.61 -19.71
C ILE A 35 0.82 3.67 -21.14
N ARG A 36 1.95 2.99 -21.38
CA ARG A 36 2.59 2.91 -22.70
C ARG A 36 1.74 2.16 -23.73
N SER A 37 0.93 1.19 -23.29
CA SER A 37 0.08 0.42 -24.18
C SER A 37 -1.13 1.19 -24.74
N ALA A 38 -1.52 2.28 -24.07
CA ALA A 38 -2.70 3.08 -24.44
C ALA A 38 -2.64 3.57 -25.89
N GLN A 39 -3.77 3.53 -26.58
CA GLN A 39 -3.94 3.98 -27.97
C GLN A 39 -4.99 5.09 -28.11
N ARG A 40 -5.93 5.20 -27.17
CA ARG A 40 -7.13 6.06 -27.30
C ARG A 40 -7.52 6.82 -26.06
N GLU A 41 -7.36 6.25 -24.87
CA GLU A 41 -7.72 6.90 -23.62
C GLU A 41 -7.07 6.26 -22.39
N ILE A 42 -6.69 7.11 -21.43
CA ILE A 42 -6.31 6.73 -20.08
C ILE A 42 -7.21 7.46 -19.07
N ARG A 43 -7.81 6.71 -18.14
CA ARG A 43 -8.53 7.22 -16.97
C ARG A 43 -7.80 6.77 -15.70
N LEU A 44 -7.32 7.69 -14.88
CA LEU A 44 -6.54 7.38 -13.66
C LEU A 44 -7.17 8.03 -12.43
N LYS A 45 -7.46 7.24 -11.38
CA LYS A 45 -7.73 7.74 -10.03
C LYS A 45 -6.53 7.54 -9.14
N ALA A 46 -6.15 8.60 -8.43
CA ALA A 46 -5.07 8.57 -7.47
C ALA A 46 -5.52 9.20 -6.15
N TYR A 47 -5.34 8.46 -5.05
CA TYR A 47 -5.53 8.98 -3.69
C TYR A 47 -4.33 9.81 -3.24
N LEU A 48 -3.15 9.18 -3.17
CA LEU A 48 -1.92 9.85 -2.80
C LEU A 48 -0.90 9.71 -3.93
N TRP A 49 -0.36 10.83 -4.38
CA TRP A 49 0.70 10.90 -5.39
C TRP A 49 1.77 11.89 -4.93
N THR A 50 2.99 11.40 -4.75
CA THR A 50 4.13 12.20 -4.27
C THR A 50 5.18 12.41 -5.36
N PRO A 51 6.08 13.41 -5.23
CA PRO A 51 7.09 13.73 -6.24
C PRO A 51 8.07 12.59 -6.55
N SER A 52 8.21 11.62 -5.64
CA SER A 52 8.95 10.37 -5.86
C SER A 52 8.42 9.50 -7.00
N ARG A 53 7.27 9.85 -7.60
CA ARG A 53 6.67 9.17 -8.76
C ARG A 53 6.37 10.13 -9.91
N MET A 54 7.29 11.07 -10.17
CA MET A 54 7.20 11.96 -11.32
C MET A 54 7.44 11.23 -12.66
N ASP A 55 8.09 10.07 -12.62
CA ASP A 55 8.20 9.14 -13.74
C ASP A 55 6.83 8.73 -14.32
N VAL A 56 5.81 8.59 -13.47
CA VAL A 56 4.42 8.37 -13.92
C VAL A 56 3.85 9.59 -14.64
N VAL A 57 4.16 10.81 -14.19
CA VAL A 57 3.72 12.04 -14.86
C VAL A 57 4.33 12.13 -16.26
N GLU A 58 5.63 11.83 -16.40
CA GLU A 58 6.28 11.80 -17.71
C GLU A 58 5.68 10.73 -18.64
N ALA A 59 5.36 9.54 -18.12
CA ALA A 59 4.68 8.52 -18.92
C ALA A 59 3.28 8.97 -19.39
N LEU A 60 2.51 9.67 -18.56
CA LEU A 60 1.21 10.23 -18.94
C LEU A 60 1.35 11.38 -19.94
N LYS A 61 2.40 12.19 -19.83
CA LYS A 61 2.72 13.26 -20.79
C LYS A 61 3.00 12.70 -22.19
N GLU A 62 3.75 11.60 -22.29
CA GLU A 62 3.94 10.87 -23.55
C GLU A 62 2.62 10.30 -24.10
N ALA A 63 1.62 10.09 -23.22
CA ALA A 63 0.30 9.61 -23.56
C ALA A 63 -0.75 10.69 -23.84
N VAL A 64 -0.47 11.97 -23.57
CA VAL A 64 -1.49 13.03 -23.55
C VAL A 64 -2.27 13.17 -24.85
N LYS A 65 -1.61 12.97 -26.01
CA LYS A 65 -2.25 13.01 -27.34
C LYS A 65 -3.29 11.91 -27.56
N ARG A 66 -3.25 10.86 -26.73
CA ARG A 66 -4.18 9.73 -26.71
C ARG A 66 -5.27 9.92 -25.67
N GLY A 67 -5.50 11.13 -25.14
CA GLY A 67 -6.52 11.39 -24.13
C GLY A 67 -6.15 10.85 -22.74
N VAL A 68 -5.83 11.74 -21.80
CA VAL A 68 -5.50 11.36 -20.42
C VAL A 68 -6.34 12.19 -19.46
N ARG A 69 -7.14 11.49 -18.65
CA ARG A 69 -7.94 12.08 -17.57
C ARG A 69 -7.47 11.54 -16.22
N VAL A 70 -7.16 12.44 -15.29
CA VAL A 70 -6.70 12.10 -13.94
C VAL A 70 -7.63 12.74 -12.91
N LEU A 71 -8.26 11.90 -12.08
CA LEU A 71 -8.99 12.36 -10.90
C LEU A 71 -8.12 12.14 -9.66
N LEU A 72 -7.68 13.24 -9.05
CA LEU A 72 -6.77 13.25 -7.92
C LEU A 72 -7.52 13.64 -6.64
N GLU A 73 -7.36 12.88 -5.57
CA GLU A 73 -7.93 13.24 -4.27
C GLU A 73 -7.38 14.61 -3.81
N ALA A 74 -8.29 15.53 -3.51
CA ALA A 74 -7.95 16.91 -3.16
C ALA A 74 -7.24 17.00 -1.80
N GLU A 75 -7.73 16.25 -0.81
CA GLU A 75 -7.25 16.31 0.57
C GLU A 75 -7.01 14.89 1.13
N PRO A 76 -6.00 14.16 0.62
CA PRO A 76 -5.67 12.85 1.17
C PRO A 76 -5.22 12.97 2.64
N SER A 77 -5.25 11.85 3.37
CA SER A 77 -4.77 11.81 4.74
C SER A 77 -3.31 12.29 4.78
N GLY A 78 -3.03 13.24 5.68
CA GLY A 78 -1.74 13.92 5.75
C GLY A 78 -1.69 15.29 5.08
N GLY A 79 -2.75 15.75 4.40
CA GLY A 79 -2.85 17.15 3.96
C GLY A 79 -3.59 17.33 2.64
N ARG A 80 -3.01 18.14 1.75
CA ARG A 80 -3.55 18.40 0.41
C ARG A 80 -2.78 17.60 -0.64
N ALA A 81 -3.40 17.42 -1.81
CA ALA A 81 -2.73 16.91 -2.99
C ALA A 81 -1.41 17.66 -3.22
N ASP A 82 -0.36 16.92 -3.58
CA ASP A 82 0.95 17.52 -3.78
C ASP A 82 0.92 18.54 -4.94
N LEU A 83 1.22 19.79 -4.62
CA LEU A 83 1.09 20.88 -5.58
C LEU A 83 2.05 20.72 -6.76
N SER A 84 3.24 20.15 -6.54
CA SER A 84 4.22 19.95 -7.60
C SER A 84 3.76 18.87 -8.58
N VAL A 85 3.15 17.79 -8.08
CA VAL A 85 2.54 16.75 -8.92
C VAL A 85 1.37 17.32 -9.73
N TYR A 86 0.48 18.07 -9.07
CA TYR A 86 -0.68 18.67 -9.74
C TYR A 86 -0.25 19.65 -10.84
N GLN A 87 0.74 20.51 -10.56
CA GLN A 87 1.30 21.44 -11.56
C GLN A 87 1.97 20.69 -12.73
N ALA A 88 2.77 19.67 -12.44
CA ALA A 88 3.43 18.88 -13.49
C ALA A 88 2.41 18.18 -14.42
N LEU A 89 1.30 17.66 -13.88
CA LEU A 89 0.20 17.12 -14.70
C LEU A 89 -0.43 18.19 -15.60
N LYS A 90 -0.70 19.38 -15.06
CA LYS A 90 -1.27 20.50 -15.82
C LYS A 90 -0.32 20.95 -16.94
N GLU A 91 0.97 21.07 -16.64
CA GLU A 91 2.02 21.45 -17.61
C GLU A 91 2.22 20.39 -18.68
N ALA A 92 2.06 19.11 -18.34
CA ALA A 92 2.05 17.99 -19.28
C ALA A 92 0.83 17.98 -20.23
N GLY A 93 -0.16 18.85 -20.00
CA GLY A 93 -1.40 18.92 -20.77
C GLY A 93 -2.43 17.87 -20.38
N VAL A 94 -2.23 17.16 -19.26
CA VAL A 94 -3.18 16.17 -18.76
C VAL A 94 -4.46 16.86 -18.28
N GLU A 95 -5.62 16.30 -18.62
CA GLU A 95 -6.88 16.76 -18.04
C GLU A 95 -6.96 16.21 -16.61
N VAL A 96 -6.51 17.02 -15.64
CA VAL A 96 -6.56 16.68 -14.21
C VAL A 96 -7.68 17.44 -13.51
N ARG A 97 -8.44 16.73 -12.67
CA ARG A 97 -9.44 17.30 -11.75
C ARG A 97 -9.13 16.85 -10.32
N LEU A 98 -9.41 17.74 -9.38
CA LEU A 98 -9.46 17.39 -7.98
C LEU A 98 -10.85 16.83 -7.64
N THR A 99 -10.91 15.93 -6.66
CA THR A 99 -12.17 15.37 -6.18
C THR A 99 -13.09 16.46 -5.60
N GLN A 100 -14.40 16.23 -5.71
CA GLN A 100 -15.38 17.17 -5.19
C GLN A 100 -15.50 17.02 -3.67
N PRO A 101 -15.37 18.11 -2.89
CA PRO A 101 -15.59 18.07 -1.45
C PRO A 101 -16.96 17.50 -1.07
N PHE A 102 -17.03 16.81 0.07
CA PHE A 102 -18.25 16.26 0.68
C PHE A 102 -19.00 15.17 -0.11
N ARG A 103 -18.60 14.83 -1.34
CA ARG A 103 -19.18 13.73 -2.11
C ARG A 103 -18.85 12.36 -1.48
N PHE A 104 -17.59 12.19 -1.12
CA PHE A 104 -17.03 11.10 -0.32
C PHE A 104 -16.16 11.73 0.77
N VAL A 105 -15.83 10.97 1.82
CA VAL A 105 -14.78 11.44 2.76
C VAL A 105 -13.45 11.49 2.04
N PHE A 106 -13.11 10.42 1.31
CA PHE A 106 -12.01 10.38 0.36
C PHE A 106 -12.40 9.58 -0.89
N VAL A 107 -11.83 9.95 -2.04
CA VAL A 107 -11.64 9.01 -3.15
C VAL A 107 -10.36 8.24 -2.91
N HIS A 108 -10.50 7.13 -2.20
CA HIS A 108 -9.39 6.28 -1.79
C HIS A 108 -9.13 5.13 -2.79
N GLU A 109 -9.91 5.03 -3.86
CA GLU A 109 -9.65 4.17 -5.01
C GLU A 109 -8.30 4.50 -5.68
N LYS A 110 -7.52 3.46 -6.02
CA LYS A 110 -6.34 3.58 -6.88
C LYS A 110 -6.53 2.68 -8.09
N SER A 111 -6.87 3.30 -9.22
CA SER A 111 -7.23 2.57 -10.42
C SER A 111 -6.80 3.28 -11.69
N LEU A 112 -6.54 2.50 -12.74
CA LEU A 112 -6.25 2.97 -14.09
C LEU A 112 -7.17 2.21 -15.04
N VAL A 113 -7.75 2.86 -16.04
CA VAL A 113 -8.37 2.20 -17.20
C VAL A 113 -7.65 2.66 -18.45
N VAL A 114 -7.27 1.71 -19.29
CA VAL A 114 -6.62 1.94 -20.58
C VAL A 114 -7.51 1.41 -21.70
N ASP A 115 -7.92 2.31 -22.60
CA ASP A 115 -8.69 2.04 -23.82
C ASP A 115 -9.98 1.22 -23.64
N ASP A 116 -10.60 1.26 -22.45
CA ASP A 116 -11.73 0.40 -22.05
C ASP A 116 -11.44 -1.11 -22.22
N ARG A 117 -10.16 -1.48 -22.15
CA ARG A 117 -9.67 -2.83 -22.43
C ARG A 117 -8.92 -3.45 -21.26
N LEU A 118 -8.18 -2.65 -20.51
CA LEU A 118 -7.42 -3.07 -19.35
C LEU A 118 -7.74 -2.17 -18.18
N ALA A 119 -7.84 -2.74 -16.98
CA ALA A 119 -7.94 -1.98 -15.75
C ALA A 119 -6.88 -2.41 -14.73
N TRP A 120 -6.26 -1.45 -14.06
CA TRP A 120 -5.44 -1.66 -12.86
C TRP A 120 -6.31 -1.35 -11.64
N VAL A 121 -6.35 -2.26 -10.67
CA VAL A 121 -7.01 -2.05 -9.37
C VAL A 121 -6.02 -2.42 -8.27
N ALA A 122 -5.71 -1.50 -7.36
CA ALA A 122 -4.61 -1.70 -6.42
C ALA A 122 -4.86 -1.24 -4.99
N THR A 123 -4.04 -1.79 -4.10
CA THR A 123 -3.85 -1.27 -2.73
C THR A 123 -2.90 -0.06 -2.74
N ALA A 124 -1.98 -0.02 -3.71
CA ALA A 124 -0.84 0.90 -3.80
C ALA A 124 -1.24 2.35 -4.13
N ASN A 125 -0.59 3.30 -3.45
CA ASN A 125 -0.59 4.71 -3.84
C ASN A 125 0.50 4.99 -4.91
N LEU A 126 0.48 6.17 -5.52
CA LEU A 126 1.57 6.64 -6.39
C LEU A 126 2.67 7.31 -5.55
N THR A 127 3.24 6.56 -4.60
CA THR A 127 4.33 7.00 -3.74
C THR A 127 5.58 6.14 -3.86
N GLY A 128 6.72 6.68 -3.39
CA GLY A 128 7.98 5.95 -3.28
C GLY A 128 7.82 4.64 -2.52
N SER A 129 7.31 4.75 -1.29
CA SER A 129 7.10 3.62 -0.37
C SER A 129 6.24 2.51 -0.96
N SER A 130 5.16 2.85 -1.69
CA SER A 130 4.24 1.86 -2.25
C SER A 130 4.91 0.84 -3.18
N PHE A 131 5.98 1.22 -3.90
CA PHE A 131 6.66 0.30 -4.81
C PHE A 131 8.05 -0.17 -4.34
N ILE A 132 8.54 0.28 -3.17
CA ILE A 132 9.89 -0.09 -2.68
C ILE A 132 9.92 -0.60 -1.24
N ALA A 133 8.89 -0.30 -0.44
CA ALA A 133 8.91 -0.55 1.00
C ALA A 133 7.62 -1.17 1.55
N ASN A 134 6.51 -1.07 0.82
CA ASN A 134 5.23 -1.60 1.24
C ASN A 134 4.94 -2.95 0.56
N ARG A 135 4.29 -3.85 1.30
CA ARG A 135 3.53 -4.94 0.71
C ARG A 135 2.28 -4.32 0.11
N GLU A 136 2.21 -4.34 -1.21
CA GLU A 136 1.04 -3.93 -1.97
C GLU A 136 0.71 -4.98 -3.02
N TYR A 137 -0.52 -4.94 -3.49
CA TYR A 137 -0.95 -5.73 -4.63
C TYR A 137 -1.71 -4.87 -5.63
N ALA A 138 -1.63 -5.28 -6.89
CA ALA A 138 -2.53 -4.83 -7.92
C ALA A 138 -3.02 -6.00 -8.77
N LEU A 139 -4.22 -5.86 -9.30
CA LEU A 139 -4.77 -6.73 -10.31
C LEU A 139 -4.85 -5.97 -11.63
N ILE A 140 -4.34 -6.59 -12.70
CA ILE A 140 -4.62 -6.16 -14.06
C ILE A 140 -5.77 -7.01 -14.59
N LEU A 141 -6.90 -6.34 -14.84
CA LEU A 141 -8.14 -6.94 -15.35
C LEU A 141 -8.23 -6.75 -16.85
N ASP A 142 -8.69 -7.78 -17.56
CA ASP A 142 -8.99 -7.77 -18.99
C ASP A 142 -10.40 -8.28 -19.33
N ASP A 143 -11.20 -8.64 -18.31
CA ASP A 143 -12.62 -8.91 -18.48
C ASP A 143 -13.36 -7.63 -18.87
N LYS A 144 -14.04 -7.68 -20.02
CA LYS A 144 -14.70 -6.51 -20.60
C LYS A 144 -15.77 -5.91 -19.68
N ALA A 145 -16.50 -6.74 -18.92
CA ALA A 145 -17.57 -6.25 -18.07
C ALA A 145 -17.00 -5.57 -16.82
N GLN A 146 -15.96 -6.15 -16.21
CA GLN A 146 -15.24 -5.52 -15.10
C GLN A 146 -14.57 -4.21 -15.52
N VAL A 147 -13.84 -4.19 -16.64
CA VAL A 147 -13.15 -2.97 -17.13
C VAL A 147 -14.16 -1.87 -17.46
N ALA A 148 -15.26 -2.20 -18.15
CA ALA A 148 -16.32 -1.23 -18.44
C ALA A 148 -16.98 -0.70 -17.16
N GLU A 149 -17.10 -1.50 -16.11
CA GLU A 149 -17.62 -1.05 -14.82
C GLU A 149 -16.69 -0.04 -14.14
N VAL A 150 -15.37 -0.27 -14.12
CA VAL A 150 -14.39 0.70 -13.59
C VAL A 150 -14.42 2.00 -14.40
N ALA A 151 -14.46 1.93 -15.73
CA ALA A 151 -14.55 3.10 -16.61
C ALA A 151 -15.82 3.93 -16.35
N ARG A 152 -16.98 3.25 -16.26
CA ARG A 152 -18.28 3.88 -15.99
C ARG A 152 -18.29 4.60 -14.64
N VAL A 153 -17.70 3.99 -13.61
CA VAL A 153 -17.57 4.62 -12.30
C VAL A 153 -16.63 5.81 -12.35
N PHE A 154 -15.50 5.71 -13.05
CA PHE A 154 -14.61 6.84 -13.26
C PHE A 154 -15.37 8.02 -13.86
N ASP A 155 -16.10 7.79 -14.95
CA ASP A 155 -16.84 8.85 -15.64
C ASP A 155 -17.94 9.47 -14.76
N ALA A 156 -18.62 8.67 -13.93
CA ALA A 156 -19.59 9.23 -12.99
C ALA A 156 -18.93 10.08 -11.90
N ASP A 157 -17.82 9.62 -11.29
CA ASP A 157 -17.11 10.40 -10.28
C ASP A 157 -16.48 11.67 -10.89
N TRP A 158 -16.02 11.58 -12.14
CA TRP A 158 -15.51 12.70 -12.94
C TRP A 158 -16.55 13.80 -13.16
N GLU A 159 -17.80 13.40 -13.36
CA GLU A 159 -18.95 14.27 -13.58
C GLU A 159 -19.70 14.64 -12.28
N GLY A 160 -19.28 14.10 -11.14
CA GLY A 160 -19.97 14.29 -9.85
C GLY A 160 -21.34 13.58 -9.76
N LYS A 161 -21.58 12.56 -10.59
CA LYS A 161 -22.85 11.82 -10.64
C LYS A 161 -22.89 10.70 -9.59
N ARG A 162 -24.11 10.33 -9.20
CA ARG A 162 -24.37 9.14 -8.36
C ARG A 162 -24.67 7.95 -9.27
N LEU A 163 -24.17 6.78 -8.88
CA LEU A 163 -24.46 5.51 -9.54
C LEU A 163 -24.98 4.52 -8.51
N ASP A 164 -26.02 3.78 -8.88
CA ASP A 164 -26.41 2.60 -8.13
C ASP A 164 -25.42 1.47 -8.43
N LEU A 165 -24.76 0.98 -7.38
CA LEU A 165 -23.78 -0.09 -7.44
C LEU A 165 -24.16 -1.27 -6.54
N SER A 166 -25.43 -1.34 -6.14
CA SER A 166 -25.97 -2.45 -5.35
C SER A 166 -25.79 -3.81 -6.02
N ARG A 167 -25.84 -3.84 -7.37
CA ARG A 167 -25.70 -5.03 -8.21
C ARG A 167 -24.43 -5.03 -9.07
N ALA A 168 -23.45 -4.21 -8.72
CA ALA A 168 -22.17 -4.17 -9.39
C ALA A 168 -21.45 -5.54 -9.35
N LEU A 169 -20.66 -5.82 -10.39
CA LEU A 169 -19.82 -7.02 -10.48
C LEU A 169 -18.68 -6.93 -9.47
N LEU A 170 -18.02 -5.77 -9.41
CA LEU A 170 -16.94 -5.49 -8.48
C LEU A 170 -17.50 -5.04 -7.12
N VAL A 171 -16.59 -4.93 -6.16
CA VAL A 171 -16.89 -4.57 -4.78
C VAL A 171 -16.61 -3.09 -4.57
N TRP A 172 -17.66 -2.31 -4.35
CA TRP A 172 -17.60 -0.84 -4.27
C TRP A 172 -18.02 -0.33 -2.91
N ALA A 173 -17.23 0.59 -2.35
CA ALA A 173 -17.64 1.44 -1.24
C ALA A 173 -17.95 2.87 -1.74
N PRO A 174 -18.79 3.65 -1.05
CA PRO A 174 -19.37 3.37 0.27
C PRO A 174 -20.62 2.50 0.22
N SER A 175 -20.79 1.62 1.20
CA SER A 175 -22.00 0.82 1.39
C SER A 175 -23.07 1.62 2.12
N ARG A 176 -23.62 2.61 1.43
CA ARG A 176 -24.64 3.52 1.96
C ARG A 176 -25.71 3.82 0.92
N VAL A 177 -26.85 4.30 1.39
CA VAL A 177 -27.90 4.88 0.55
C VAL A 177 -27.92 6.38 0.77
N GLN A 178 -27.78 7.15 -0.31
CA GLN A 178 -27.86 8.61 -0.24
C GLN A 178 -28.62 9.14 -1.45
N GLY A 179 -29.64 9.96 -1.21
CA GLY A 179 -30.54 10.46 -2.26
C GLY A 179 -31.31 9.34 -2.98
N GLY A 180 -31.63 8.24 -2.27
CA GLY A 180 -32.31 7.07 -2.85
C GLY A 180 -31.41 6.13 -3.68
N VAL A 181 -30.12 6.44 -3.82
CA VAL A 181 -29.16 5.63 -4.59
C VAL A 181 -28.28 4.83 -3.65
N LYS A 182 -28.16 3.52 -3.88
CA LYS A 182 -27.21 2.65 -3.16
C LYS A 182 -25.84 2.67 -3.84
N GLU A 183 -24.87 3.36 -3.22
CA GLU A 183 -23.62 3.74 -3.87
C GLU A 183 -22.52 2.66 -3.85
N GLY A 184 -22.82 1.52 -3.24
CA GLY A 184 -21.86 0.44 -3.04
C GLY A 184 -22.48 -0.80 -2.41
N ASN A 185 -21.70 -1.88 -2.44
CA ASN A 185 -22.05 -3.22 -1.97
C ASN A 185 -20.94 -3.85 -1.10
N ALA A 186 -19.92 -3.06 -0.72
CA ALA A 186 -18.72 -3.55 -0.05
C ALA A 186 -19.00 -4.26 1.28
N ARG A 187 -19.86 -3.71 2.13
CA ARG A 187 -20.21 -4.29 3.44
C ARG A 187 -20.87 -5.65 3.25
N GLU A 188 -21.85 -5.74 2.35
CA GLU A 188 -22.59 -6.97 2.10
C GLU A 188 -21.69 -8.06 1.51
N LYS A 189 -20.84 -7.71 0.54
CA LYS A 189 -19.89 -8.64 -0.08
C LYS A 189 -18.83 -9.12 0.91
N LEU A 190 -18.24 -8.20 1.68
CA LEU A 190 -17.23 -8.51 2.69
C LEU A 190 -17.78 -9.40 3.80
N LEU A 191 -18.90 -9.02 4.43
CA LEU A 191 -19.51 -9.81 5.50
C LEU A 191 -20.03 -11.16 4.98
N GLY A 192 -20.57 -11.20 3.75
CA GLY A 192 -20.95 -12.44 3.09
C GLY A 192 -19.76 -13.39 2.90
N LEU A 193 -18.61 -12.86 2.50
CA LEU A 193 -17.37 -13.64 2.35
C LEU A 193 -16.93 -14.23 3.70
N ILE A 194 -16.85 -13.41 4.75
CA ILE A 194 -16.45 -13.85 6.11
C ILE A 194 -17.44 -14.89 6.68
N ARG A 195 -18.74 -14.62 6.60
CA ARG A 195 -19.77 -15.50 7.18
C ARG A 195 -19.90 -16.83 6.45
N SER A 196 -19.59 -16.88 5.16
CA SER A 196 -19.66 -18.11 4.37
C SER A 196 -18.45 -19.02 4.52
N ALA A 197 -17.34 -18.54 5.11
CA ALA A 197 -16.11 -19.29 5.31
C ALA A 197 -16.32 -20.58 6.11
N LYS A 198 -15.61 -21.64 5.72
CA LYS A 198 -15.74 -22.99 6.30
C LYS A 198 -14.46 -23.53 6.93
N LYS A 199 -13.29 -23.10 6.46
CA LYS A 199 -11.99 -23.63 6.83
C LYS A 199 -11.07 -22.52 7.31
N GLU A 200 -10.91 -21.46 6.52
CA GLU A 200 -9.91 -20.43 6.78
C GLU A 200 -10.33 -19.05 6.26
N LEU A 201 -9.95 -18.01 7.00
CA LEU A 201 -9.87 -16.63 6.55
C LEU A 201 -8.43 -16.15 6.76
N PHE A 202 -7.77 -15.73 5.69
CA PHE A 202 -6.40 -15.25 5.73
C PHE A 202 -6.32 -13.81 5.23
N LEU A 203 -5.84 -12.91 6.09
CA LEU A 203 -5.89 -11.47 5.90
C LEU A 203 -4.50 -10.85 5.91
N GLU A 204 -4.30 -9.91 5.00
CA GLU A 204 -3.28 -8.87 5.08
C GLU A 204 -3.99 -7.52 5.08
N GLN A 205 -3.82 -6.74 6.15
CA GLN A 205 -4.60 -5.51 6.32
C GLN A 205 -3.79 -4.39 6.96
N ALA A 206 -3.88 -3.20 6.35
CA ALA A 206 -3.38 -1.96 6.91
C ALA A 206 -4.28 -1.38 8.03
N ALA A 207 -5.51 -1.88 8.17
CA ALA A 207 -6.49 -1.34 9.10
C ALA A 207 -7.47 -2.44 9.57
N MET A 208 -7.81 -2.40 10.85
CA MET A 208 -8.72 -3.36 11.49
C MET A 208 -9.56 -2.64 12.56
N ALA A 209 -10.52 -1.82 12.12
CA ALA A 209 -11.26 -0.90 12.99
C ALA A 209 -12.78 -0.86 12.72
N ASP A 210 -13.33 -1.77 11.91
CA ASP A 210 -14.79 -1.90 11.75
C ASP A 210 -15.37 -2.93 12.72
N ARG A 211 -16.32 -2.49 13.56
CA ARG A 211 -16.90 -3.33 14.61
C ARG A 211 -17.62 -4.56 14.05
N GLU A 212 -18.41 -4.40 12.99
CA GLU A 212 -19.17 -5.53 12.43
C GLU A 212 -18.25 -6.56 11.77
N VAL A 213 -17.17 -6.10 11.13
CA VAL A 213 -16.16 -7.00 10.54
C VAL A 213 -15.43 -7.78 11.64
N ILE A 214 -14.98 -7.10 12.71
CA ILE A 214 -14.32 -7.76 13.84
C ILE A 214 -15.23 -8.81 14.47
N GLU A 215 -16.50 -8.48 14.71
CA GLU A 215 -17.45 -9.45 15.27
C GLU A 215 -17.73 -10.61 14.31
N ALA A 216 -17.85 -10.38 13.00
CA ALA A 216 -18.02 -11.45 12.02
C ALA A 216 -16.80 -12.39 11.95
N LEU A 217 -15.58 -11.88 12.14
CA LEU A 217 -14.37 -12.68 12.23
C LEU A 217 -14.34 -13.52 13.52
N LYS A 218 -14.78 -12.97 14.65
CA LYS A 218 -14.94 -13.73 15.90
C LYS A 218 -16.01 -14.81 15.80
N GLU A 219 -17.12 -14.53 15.12
CA GLU A 219 -18.14 -15.53 14.80
C GLU A 219 -17.55 -16.63 13.90
N ALA A 220 -16.62 -16.31 13.00
CA ALA A 220 -15.94 -17.32 12.20
C ALA A 220 -15.05 -18.22 13.08
N LEU A 221 -14.26 -17.62 13.98
CA LEU A 221 -13.47 -18.35 14.98
C LEU A 221 -14.33 -19.29 15.83
N SER A 222 -15.49 -18.83 16.32
CA SER A 222 -16.39 -19.67 17.12
C SER A 222 -17.02 -20.83 16.35
N ARG A 223 -17.10 -20.73 15.01
CA ARG A 223 -17.49 -21.85 14.12
C ARG A 223 -16.33 -22.82 13.80
N GLY A 224 -15.13 -22.57 14.33
CA GLY A 224 -13.94 -23.38 14.05
C GLY A 224 -13.21 -22.99 12.75
N VAL A 225 -13.53 -21.85 12.14
CA VAL A 225 -12.79 -21.32 10.99
C VAL A 225 -11.47 -20.74 11.50
N ARG A 226 -10.35 -21.14 10.90
CA ARG A 226 -9.03 -20.58 11.20
C ARG A 226 -8.96 -19.14 10.71
N VAL A 227 -8.61 -18.18 11.57
CA VAL A 227 -8.38 -16.79 11.16
C VAL A 227 -6.92 -16.43 11.32
N ARG A 228 -6.27 -16.05 10.23
CA ARG A 228 -4.89 -15.58 10.18
C ARG A 228 -4.85 -14.13 9.74
N LEU A 229 -4.13 -13.29 10.46
CA LEU A 229 -4.00 -11.86 10.17
C LEU A 229 -2.53 -11.45 10.17
N VAL A 230 -2.09 -10.80 9.10
CA VAL A 230 -0.80 -10.14 9.02
C VAL A 230 -1.02 -8.63 8.89
N GLY A 231 -0.23 -7.85 9.62
CA GLY A 231 -0.15 -6.40 9.43
C GLY A 231 1.16 -5.83 9.97
N SER A 232 1.34 -4.53 9.81
CA SER A 232 2.51 -3.80 10.28
C SER A 232 2.04 -2.57 11.04
N PRO A 233 2.19 -2.50 12.37
CA PRO A 233 1.98 -1.25 13.12
C PRO A 233 2.99 -0.21 12.66
N ASN A 234 2.54 1.04 12.49
CA ASN A 234 3.42 2.15 12.11
C ASN A 234 4.23 2.70 13.30
N ASP A 235 3.60 2.75 14.46
CA ASP A 235 4.18 3.23 15.72
C ASP A 235 3.34 2.71 16.91
N PRO A 236 3.78 2.90 18.17
CA PRO A 236 3.07 2.37 19.33
C PRO A 236 1.63 2.89 19.52
N SER A 237 1.27 4.00 18.87
CA SER A 237 -0.05 4.63 18.92
C SER A 237 -0.95 4.26 17.75
N ASP A 238 -0.54 3.33 16.88
CA ASP A 238 -1.33 2.84 15.75
C ASP A 238 -2.57 2.04 16.21
N THR A 239 -3.58 2.78 16.64
CA THR A 239 -4.86 2.23 17.10
C THR A 239 -5.73 1.75 15.93
N TYR A 240 -5.42 2.15 14.70
CA TYR A 240 -6.24 1.85 13.54
C TYR A 240 -6.08 0.41 13.06
N PHE A 241 -4.93 -0.22 13.33
CA PHE A 241 -4.71 -1.65 13.14
C PHE A 241 -4.64 -2.41 14.47
N VAL A 242 -3.82 -1.96 15.44
CA VAL A 242 -3.43 -2.77 16.61
C VAL A 242 -4.63 -3.13 17.48
N ALA A 243 -5.59 -2.22 17.68
CA ALA A 243 -6.72 -2.47 18.57
C ALA A 243 -7.57 -3.66 18.12
N GLY A 244 -7.97 -3.70 16.85
CA GLY A 244 -8.73 -4.82 16.30
C GLY A 244 -7.91 -6.09 16.15
N ALA A 245 -6.63 -5.97 15.82
CA ALA A 245 -5.72 -7.12 15.77
C ALA A 245 -5.60 -7.83 17.14
N GLU A 246 -5.41 -7.07 18.22
CA GLU A 246 -5.34 -7.62 19.58
C GLU A 246 -6.69 -8.14 20.07
N GLU A 247 -7.80 -7.55 19.64
CA GLU A 247 -9.14 -8.09 19.90
C GLU A 247 -9.36 -9.46 19.23
N LEU A 248 -8.90 -9.62 17.99
CA LEU A 248 -8.94 -10.90 17.27
C LEU A 248 -7.96 -11.92 17.86
N LYS A 249 -6.75 -11.49 18.24
CA LYS A 249 -5.75 -12.35 18.90
C LYS A 249 -6.32 -12.95 20.18
N ARG A 250 -6.96 -12.14 21.03
CA ARG A 250 -7.65 -12.62 22.24
C ARG A 250 -8.83 -13.56 21.96
N ALA A 251 -9.47 -13.43 20.80
CA ALA A 251 -10.53 -14.35 20.37
C ALA A 251 -10.01 -15.65 19.74
N GLY A 252 -8.70 -15.80 19.56
CA GLY A 252 -8.05 -17.00 19.03
C GLY A 252 -7.55 -16.90 17.59
N ALA A 253 -7.54 -15.71 16.98
CA ALA A 253 -6.89 -15.52 15.68
C ALA A 253 -5.35 -15.63 15.79
N GLU A 254 -4.72 -16.16 14.75
CA GLU A 254 -3.26 -16.12 14.60
C GLU A 254 -2.85 -14.79 13.98
N VAL A 255 -2.39 -13.87 14.82
CA VAL A 255 -1.93 -12.54 14.41
C VAL A 255 -0.41 -12.52 14.29
N ARG A 256 0.09 -11.97 13.18
CA ARG A 256 1.51 -11.79 12.89
C ARG A 256 1.82 -10.34 12.52
N TYR A 257 2.92 -9.84 13.03
CA TYR A 257 3.40 -8.48 12.82
C TYR A 257 4.60 -8.51 11.89
N LEU A 258 4.43 -8.13 10.62
CA LEU A 258 5.49 -8.18 9.62
C LEU A 258 6.42 -6.97 9.75
N PRO A 259 7.74 -7.15 10.01
CA PRO A 259 8.67 -6.04 10.12
C PRO A 259 8.92 -5.32 8.79
N TYR A 260 9.05 -6.11 7.71
CA TYR A 260 9.30 -5.62 6.36
C TYR A 260 8.89 -6.68 5.31
N PRO A 261 8.32 -6.27 4.18
CA PRO A 261 7.84 -4.91 3.87
C PRO A 261 6.67 -4.48 4.75
N TYR A 262 6.41 -3.16 4.84
CA TYR A 262 5.27 -2.63 5.61
C TYR A 262 3.95 -3.07 4.97
N VAL A 263 3.04 -3.70 5.71
CA VAL A 263 1.76 -4.18 5.18
C VAL A 263 0.79 -3.02 5.00
N HIS A 264 0.75 -2.47 3.78
CA HIS A 264 -0.32 -1.56 3.35
C HIS A 264 -1.41 -2.29 2.55
N ALA A 265 -1.19 -3.57 2.21
CA ALA A 265 -2.15 -4.43 1.54
C ALA A 265 -3.50 -4.51 2.26
N LYS A 266 -4.53 -4.84 1.47
CA LYS A 266 -5.93 -4.98 1.91
C LYS A 266 -6.53 -6.18 1.19
N VAL A 267 -6.20 -7.35 1.73
CA VAL A 267 -6.55 -8.64 1.16
C VAL A 267 -7.29 -9.48 2.19
N LEU A 268 -8.28 -10.22 1.71
CA LEU A 268 -8.96 -11.27 2.45
C LEU A 268 -9.12 -12.49 1.55
N VAL A 269 -8.44 -13.59 1.89
CA VAL A 269 -8.60 -14.90 1.25
C VAL A 269 -9.51 -15.77 2.12
N LYS A 270 -10.56 -16.30 1.52
CA LYS A 270 -11.47 -17.27 2.13
C LYS A 270 -11.17 -18.66 1.59
N ASP A 271 -11.00 -19.62 2.50
CA ASP A 271 -10.92 -21.06 2.26
C ASP A 271 -9.87 -21.49 1.22
N ARG A 272 -8.90 -20.61 0.89
CA ARG A 272 -7.96 -20.76 -0.23
C ARG A 272 -8.66 -20.94 -1.59
N GLU A 273 -9.87 -20.42 -1.74
CA GLU A 273 -10.70 -20.57 -2.93
C GLU A 273 -11.14 -19.23 -3.52
N GLU A 274 -11.34 -18.21 -2.69
CA GLU A 274 -11.79 -16.87 -3.09
C GLU A 274 -10.93 -15.80 -2.41
N ALA A 275 -10.66 -14.70 -3.12
CA ALA A 275 -9.87 -13.58 -2.60
C ALA A 275 -10.55 -12.26 -2.93
N LEU A 276 -10.65 -11.38 -1.94
CA LEU A 276 -11.02 -9.98 -2.07
C LEU A 276 -9.76 -9.12 -1.98
N LEU A 277 -9.48 -8.31 -3.00
CA LEU A 277 -8.27 -7.50 -3.10
C LEU A 277 -8.58 -6.13 -3.69
N GLY A 278 -8.12 -5.06 -3.05
CA GLY A 278 -8.23 -3.70 -3.59
C GLY A 278 -7.92 -2.61 -2.56
N SER A 279 -8.61 -1.49 -2.62
CA SER A 279 -8.34 -0.33 -1.75
C SER A 279 -9.11 -0.33 -0.41
N LEU A 280 -9.98 -1.33 -0.18
CA LEU A 280 -10.89 -1.39 0.96
C LEU A 280 -10.19 -1.75 2.28
N ASN A 281 -10.01 -0.76 3.15
CA ASN A 281 -9.62 -0.99 4.54
C ASN A 281 -10.78 -1.59 5.34
N LEU A 282 -10.48 -2.38 6.38
CA LEU A 282 -11.51 -2.91 7.29
C LEU A 282 -11.82 -1.90 8.39
N SER A 283 -12.31 -0.72 7.99
CA SER A 283 -12.72 0.36 8.90
C SER A 283 -14.08 0.95 8.51
N ALA A 284 -14.75 1.55 9.49
CA ALA A 284 -16.07 2.16 9.27
C ALA A 284 -16.06 3.23 8.17
N ASN A 285 -15.01 4.07 8.13
CA ASN A 285 -14.87 5.12 7.12
C ASN A 285 -14.65 4.53 5.72
N SER A 286 -13.76 3.54 5.59
CA SER A 286 -13.47 2.94 4.28
C SER A 286 -14.70 2.21 3.71
N ILE A 287 -15.42 1.47 4.55
CA ILE A 287 -16.61 0.73 4.13
C ILE A 287 -17.82 1.67 3.90
N GLY A 288 -17.99 2.69 4.75
CA GLY A 288 -19.22 3.48 4.83
C GLY A 288 -19.17 4.88 4.21
N ALA A 289 -17.98 5.43 3.93
CA ALA A 289 -17.85 6.84 3.55
C ALA A 289 -16.86 7.13 2.41
N ASN A 290 -15.80 6.33 2.25
CA ASN A 290 -14.83 6.47 1.16
C ASN A 290 -15.36 5.86 -0.14
N ARG A 291 -14.89 6.40 -1.27
CA ARG A 291 -14.92 5.67 -2.55
C ARG A 291 -13.77 4.68 -2.56
N GLU A 292 -14.10 3.39 -2.55
CA GLU A 292 -13.14 2.28 -2.59
C GLU A 292 -13.54 1.29 -3.68
N LEU A 293 -12.56 0.58 -4.22
CA LEU A 293 -12.74 -0.48 -5.21
C LEU A 293 -11.99 -1.73 -4.79
N SER A 294 -12.63 -2.89 -4.90
CA SER A 294 -11.99 -4.19 -4.74
C SER A 294 -12.56 -5.22 -5.72
N VAL A 295 -11.74 -6.21 -6.04
CA VAL A 295 -12.07 -7.32 -6.93
C VAL A 295 -12.23 -8.56 -6.07
N LEU A 296 -13.35 -9.27 -6.24
CA LEU A 296 -13.55 -10.61 -5.72
C LEU A 296 -13.28 -11.59 -6.87
N PHE A 297 -12.27 -12.44 -6.72
CA PHE A 297 -11.90 -13.43 -7.74
C PHE A 297 -11.61 -14.78 -7.10
N SER A 298 -11.68 -15.86 -7.89
CA SER A 298 -11.49 -17.23 -7.39
C SER A 298 -10.21 -17.89 -7.89
N ALA A 299 -9.74 -18.89 -7.16
CA ALA A 299 -8.63 -19.76 -7.57
C ALA A 299 -8.94 -20.50 -8.89
N ARG A 300 -10.22 -20.77 -9.17
CA ARG A 300 -10.67 -21.40 -10.42
C ARG A 300 -10.60 -20.44 -11.60
N GLU A 301 -10.95 -19.18 -11.38
CA GLU A 301 -10.96 -18.14 -12.40
C GLU A 301 -9.54 -17.66 -12.74
N ALA A 302 -8.68 -17.47 -11.73
CA ALA A 302 -7.35 -16.90 -11.90
C ALA A 302 -6.28 -17.72 -11.13
N PRO A 303 -6.03 -18.99 -11.51
CA PRO A 303 -5.18 -19.89 -10.73
C PRO A 303 -3.76 -19.39 -10.52
N GLU A 304 -3.16 -18.75 -11.54
CA GLU A 304 -1.80 -18.19 -11.44
C GLU A 304 -1.72 -17.00 -10.48
N ALA A 305 -2.62 -16.03 -10.64
CA ALA A 305 -2.71 -14.87 -9.75
C ALA A 305 -3.01 -15.29 -8.31
N PHE A 306 -3.95 -16.22 -8.13
CA PHE A 306 -4.35 -16.71 -6.81
C PHE A 306 -3.23 -17.50 -6.13
N GLY A 307 -2.56 -18.41 -6.85
CA GLY A 307 -1.44 -19.18 -6.34
C GLY A 307 -0.27 -18.30 -5.93
N ARG A 308 0.03 -17.27 -6.74
CA ARG A 308 1.06 -16.27 -6.44
C ARG A 308 0.69 -15.45 -5.19
N LEU A 309 -0.55 -14.98 -5.09
CA LEU A 309 -1.04 -14.24 -3.92
C LEU A 309 -0.85 -15.06 -2.65
N LEU A 310 -1.33 -16.31 -2.64
CA LEU A 310 -1.18 -17.20 -1.49
C LEU A 310 0.28 -17.45 -1.13
N THR A 311 1.15 -17.65 -2.13
CA THR A 311 2.58 -17.90 -1.87
C THR A 311 3.23 -16.72 -1.16
N VAL A 312 2.93 -15.50 -1.60
CA VAL A 312 3.44 -14.27 -0.97
C VAL A 312 2.90 -14.14 0.45
N MET A 313 1.58 -14.25 0.62
CA MET A 313 0.96 -14.10 1.94
C MET A 313 1.47 -15.14 2.94
N GLU A 314 1.63 -16.40 2.54
CA GLU A 314 2.23 -17.44 3.40
C GLU A 314 3.66 -17.11 3.81
N GLY A 315 4.46 -16.59 2.88
CA GLY A 315 5.82 -16.14 3.16
C GLY A 315 5.84 -14.97 4.15
N ASP A 316 4.96 -14.00 3.98
CA ASP A 316 4.82 -12.84 4.87
C ASP A 316 4.36 -13.27 6.27
N PHE A 317 3.38 -14.17 6.36
CA PHE A 317 2.93 -14.74 7.64
C PHE A 317 4.05 -15.51 8.36
N ALA A 318 4.86 -16.29 7.62
CA ALA A 318 5.98 -17.04 8.19
C ALA A 318 7.10 -16.14 8.75
N ARG A 319 7.33 -14.96 8.13
CA ARG A 319 8.32 -13.98 8.60
C ARG A 319 7.77 -13.03 9.67
N GLY A 320 6.46 -12.95 9.83
CA GLY A 320 5.83 -12.08 10.81
C GLY A 320 6.05 -12.52 12.25
N LEU A 321 6.24 -11.54 13.14
CA LEU A 321 6.47 -11.75 14.56
C LEU A 321 5.17 -12.09 15.30
N PRO A 322 5.17 -12.99 16.31
CA PRO A 322 3.99 -13.30 17.12
C PRO A 322 3.50 -12.14 17.99
N GLU A 323 4.42 -11.27 18.39
CA GLU A 323 4.18 -10.17 19.32
C GLU A 323 4.41 -8.83 18.64
N ASN A 324 3.64 -7.82 19.05
CA ASN A 324 3.76 -6.48 18.51
C ASN A 324 5.15 -5.91 18.88
N PRO A 325 6.04 -5.65 17.90
CA PRO A 325 7.40 -5.21 18.19
C PRO A 325 7.46 -3.80 18.80
N PHE A 326 6.42 -2.99 18.60
CA PHE A 326 6.31 -1.63 19.14
C PHE A 326 5.72 -1.57 20.55
N ALA A 327 5.18 -2.68 21.06
CA ALA A 327 4.68 -2.79 22.43
C ALA A 327 5.79 -3.16 23.44
N LEU A 328 7.00 -3.47 22.95
CA LEU A 328 8.13 -3.87 23.78
C LEU A 328 8.76 -2.65 24.49
N PRO A 329 9.24 -2.81 25.74
CA PRO A 329 9.86 -1.71 26.49
C PRO A 329 11.17 -1.26 25.84
N PRO A 330 11.64 -0.02 26.09
CA PRO A 330 12.98 0.41 25.71
C PRO A 330 14.07 -0.56 26.20
N LEU A 331 15.20 -0.64 25.50
CA LEU A 331 16.39 -1.34 25.99
C LEU A 331 17.08 -0.51 27.06
N GLU A 332 17.60 -1.19 28.08
CA GLU A 332 18.50 -0.61 29.07
C GLU A 332 19.94 -0.66 28.55
N GLY A 333 20.73 0.38 28.83
CA GLY A 333 22.13 0.45 28.44
C GLY A 333 22.36 0.86 26.98
N VAL A 334 23.55 0.53 26.48
CA VAL A 334 24.03 0.85 25.13
C VAL A 334 24.36 -0.45 24.42
N ILE A 335 23.83 -0.64 23.22
CA ILE A 335 24.09 -1.81 22.38
C ILE A 335 24.99 -1.45 21.19
N PRO A 336 25.83 -2.36 20.70
CA PRO A 336 26.52 -2.15 19.43
C PRO A 336 25.52 -2.16 18.27
N TRP A 337 25.79 -1.36 17.22
CA TRP A 337 24.90 -1.27 16.06
C TRP A 337 24.63 -2.60 15.34
N THR A 338 25.53 -3.57 15.47
CA THR A 338 25.39 -4.92 14.89
C THR A 338 24.29 -5.76 15.56
N GLU A 339 23.85 -5.40 16.77
CA GLU A 339 22.77 -6.09 17.49
C GLU A 339 21.38 -5.53 17.17
N VAL A 340 21.29 -4.39 16.49
CA VAL A 340 20.02 -3.74 16.12
C VAL A 340 18.99 -4.67 15.46
N PRO A 341 19.36 -5.60 14.56
CA PRO A 341 18.38 -6.49 13.93
C PRO A 341 17.54 -7.31 14.91
N GLN A 342 18.08 -7.62 16.10
CA GLN A 342 17.43 -8.42 17.14
C GLN A 342 16.40 -7.61 17.96
N HIS A 343 16.36 -6.29 17.74
CA HIS A 343 15.64 -5.34 18.59
C HIS A 343 14.67 -4.43 17.82
N TYR A 344 14.24 -4.87 16.63
CA TYR A 344 13.23 -4.18 15.83
C TYR A 344 12.00 -3.75 16.66
N GLY A 345 11.54 -2.51 16.45
CA GLY A 345 10.40 -1.90 17.12
C GLY A 345 10.71 -1.27 18.48
N ARG A 346 11.83 -1.64 19.12
CA ARG A 346 12.23 -1.11 20.44
C ARG A 346 12.92 0.25 20.32
N VAL A 347 12.84 1.02 21.40
CA VAL A 347 13.70 2.21 21.59
C VAL A 347 15.02 1.74 22.19
N ALA A 348 16.15 2.12 21.58
CA ALA A 348 17.48 1.72 21.99
C ALA A 348 18.47 2.89 21.93
N THR A 349 19.52 2.83 22.73
CA THR A 349 20.74 3.63 22.54
C THR A 349 21.77 2.75 21.85
N VAL A 350 22.21 3.17 20.67
CA VAL A 350 23.08 2.38 19.79
C VAL A 350 24.41 3.09 19.61
N GLU A 351 25.51 2.35 19.79
CA GLU A 351 26.87 2.86 19.61
C GLU A 351 27.54 2.28 18.35
N GLY A 352 28.34 3.11 17.70
CA GLY A 352 29.21 2.68 16.62
C GLY A 352 29.87 3.84 15.89
N ARG A 353 30.77 3.51 14.97
CA ARG A 353 31.45 4.49 14.12
C ARG A 353 30.64 4.77 12.86
N ILE A 354 30.46 6.03 12.52
CA ILE A 354 29.89 6.43 11.22
C ILE A 354 30.97 6.29 10.15
N VAL A 355 30.76 5.38 9.21
CA VAL A 355 31.71 5.05 8.14
C VAL A 355 31.36 5.68 6.79
N ARG A 356 30.11 6.13 6.64
CA ARG A 356 29.64 6.80 5.43
C ARG A 356 28.53 7.79 5.77
N VAL A 357 28.54 8.94 5.10
CA VAL A 357 27.46 9.92 5.18
C VAL A 357 26.94 10.20 3.78
N GLU A 358 25.64 10.51 3.67
CA GLU A 358 24.98 10.79 2.40
C GLU A 358 23.93 11.87 2.61
N ASP A 359 23.87 12.90 1.76
CA ASP A 359 22.77 13.86 1.72
C ASP A 359 22.14 13.84 0.33
N ARG A 360 20.84 13.54 0.29
CA ARG A 360 20.04 13.51 -0.94
C ARG A 360 19.23 14.79 -1.15
N GLY A 361 19.43 15.81 -0.30
CA GLY A 361 18.66 17.06 -0.28
C GLY A 361 17.26 16.91 0.34
N THR A 362 16.65 15.73 0.25
CA THR A 362 15.36 15.40 0.88
C THR A 362 15.49 14.61 2.17
N VAL A 363 16.67 14.03 2.43
CA VAL A 363 17.02 13.22 3.60
C VAL A 363 18.53 13.02 3.66
N ALA A 364 19.08 12.95 4.87
CA ALA A 364 20.47 12.64 5.12
C ALA A 364 20.60 11.34 5.90
N PHE A 365 21.63 10.57 5.59
CA PHE A 365 21.93 9.29 6.19
C PHE A 365 23.33 9.29 6.82
N LEU A 366 23.42 8.76 8.03
CA LEU A 366 24.68 8.45 8.73
C LEU A 366 24.77 6.93 8.88
N HIS A 367 25.70 6.29 8.17
CA HIS A 367 25.78 4.83 8.09
C HIS A 367 26.83 4.25 9.04
N PHE A 368 26.46 3.18 9.74
CA PHE A 368 27.38 2.40 10.58
C PHE A 368 28.12 1.30 9.81
N GLY A 369 27.64 0.95 8.61
CA GLY A 369 28.26 -0.07 7.76
C GLY A 369 27.97 0.13 6.26
N PHE A 370 28.47 -0.80 5.44
CA PHE A 370 28.37 -0.76 3.98
C PHE A 370 27.36 -1.77 3.41
N GLY A 371 26.83 -2.67 4.26
CA GLY A 371 25.82 -3.64 3.88
C GLY A 371 24.46 -3.00 3.61
N GLU A 372 23.66 -3.69 2.78
CA GLU A 372 22.33 -3.23 2.33
C GLU A 372 21.25 -3.24 3.43
N SER A 373 21.57 -3.80 4.60
CA SER A 373 20.69 -3.81 5.78
C SER A 373 21.39 -3.34 7.05
N ASP A 374 22.56 -2.69 6.94
CA ASP A 374 23.23 -2.12 8.10
C ASP A 374 22.44 -0.92 8.65
N LEU A 375 22.61 -0.64 9.94
CA LEU A 375 21.97 0.50 10.59
C LEU A 375 22.40 1.81 9.91
N ARG A 376 21.41 2.67 9.67
CA ARG A 376 21.63 4.10 9.37
C ARG A 376 20.81 4.99 10.29
N LEU A 377 21.36 6.15 10.63
CA LEU A 377 20.59 7.23 11.22
C LEU A 377 20.00 8.09 10.11
N VAL A 378 18.76 8.50 10.28
CA VAL A 378 18.01 9.27 9.30
C VAL A 378 17.68 10.63 9.88
N VAL A 379 18.02 11.69 9.15
CA VAL A 379 17.65 13.05 9.51
C VAL A 379 16.91 13.66 8.33
N PHE A 380 15.79 14.34 8.59
CA PHE A 380 15.03 15.06 7.57
C PHE A 380 15.47 16.54 7.50
N PRO A 381 15.35 17.20 6.33
CA PRO A 381 15.85 18.56 6.10
C PRO A 381 15.41 19.59 7.15
N ARG A 382 14.18 19.46 7.66
CA ARG A 382 13.63 20.32 8.73
C ARG A 382 14.49 20.34 10.00
N SER A 383 15.27 19.29 10.26
CA SER A 383 16.08 19.13 11.46
C SER A 383 17.58 19.36 11.21
N TYR A 384 18.03 19.52 9.96
CA TYR A 384 19.47 19.62 9.64
C TYR A 384 20.19 20.72 10.42
N GLY A 385 19.56 21.89 10.55
CA GLY A 385 20.14 23.04 11.25
C GLY A 385 20.31 22.84 12.76
N LEU A 386 19.75 21.77 13.33
CA LEU A 386 19.86 21.44 14.75
C LEU A 386 21.12 20.62 15.08
N PHE A 387 21.75 20.00 14.08
CA PHE A 387 22.92 19.14 14.25
C PHE A 387 24.24 19.89 13.92
N ALA A 388 25.37 19.33 14.39
CA ALA A 388 26.71 19.87 14.13
C ALA A 388 26.99 20.05 12.62
N GLN A 389 27.60 21.19 12.27
CA GLN A 389 27.91 21.60 10.91
C GLN A 389 29.41 21.44 10.60
N PRO A 390 29.80 21.16 9.34
CA PRO A 390 28.95 20.97 8.16
C PRO A 390 28.19 19.64 8.20
N PHE A 391 26.86 19.68 8.15
CA PHE A 391 26.03 18.47 8.21
C PHE A 391 25.85 17.84 6.82
N PRO A 392 25.84 16.49 6.67
CA PRO A 392 26.13 15.47 7.68
C PRO A 392 27.63 15.19 7.88
N GLN A 393 28.51 15.87 7.13
CA GLN A 393 29.95 15.60 7.05
C GLN A 393 30.70 15.67 8.40
N ALA A 394 30.24 16.49 9.34
CA ALA A 394 30.82 16.63 10.68
C ALA A 394 30.83 15.32 11.49
N TYR A 395 29.99 14.35 11.12
CA TYR A 395 29.86 13.07 11.80
C TYR A 395 30.65 11.93 11.13
N LEU A 396 31.22 12.14 9.94
CA LEU A 396 32.03 11.10 9.30
C LEU A 396 33.24 10.75 10.19
N ASP A 397 33.53 9.46 10.31
CA ASP A 397 34.62 8.90 11.12
C ASP A 397 34.49 9.12 12.64
N LYS A 398 33.34 9.61 13.10
CA LYS A 398 33.04 9.76 14.53
C LYS A 398 32.42 8.49 15.08
N THR A 399 32.82 8.13 16.29
CA THR A 399 32.06 7.18 17.12
C THR A 399 30.92 7.96 17.76
N VAL A 400 29.70 7.46 17.63
CA VAL A 400 28.49 8.13 18.12
C VAL A 400 27.64 7.17 18.95
N ARG A 401 26.83 7.73 19.85
CA ARG A 401 25.67 7.08 20.44
C ARG A 401 24.40 7.74 19.92
N ALA A 402 23.53 6.94 19.32
CA ALA A 402 22.26 7.40 18.79
C ALA A 402 21.11 6.74 19.56
N ARG A 403 20.17 7.54 20.06
CA ARG A 403 18.98 7.02 20.75
C ARG A 403 17.72 7.25 19.94
N GLY A 404 16.98 6.19 19.69
CA GLY A 404 15.67 6.29 19.08
C GLY A 404 15.04 4.93 18.84
N ARG A 405 13.93 4.93 18.12
CA ARG A 405 13.21 3.71 17.78
C ARG A 405 13.85 3.03 16.57
N ILE A 406 14.08 1.73 16.69
CA ILE A 406 14.58 0.89 15.60
C ILE A 406 13.39 0.55 14.69
N VAL A 407 13.43 1.04 13.46
CA VAL A 407 12.44 0.71 12.41
C VAL A 407 13.13 0.11 11.19
N ILE A 408 12.36 -0.42 10.25
CA ILE A 408 12.88 -0.88 8.96
C ILE A 408 12.20 -0.09 7.86
N TYR A 409 12.99 0.48 6.95
CA TYR A 409 12.49 1.17 5.76
C TYR A 409 13.33 0.81 4.55
N ALA A 410 12.65 0.37 3.47
CA ALA A 410 13.30 -0.07 2.24
C ALA A 410 14.47 -1.07 2.48
N GLY A 411 14.30 -2.00 3.43
CA GLY A 411 15.30 -3.02 3.77
C GLY A 411 16.40 -2.60 4.76
N TYR A 412 16.50 -1.31 5.10
CA TYR A 412 17.48 -0.79 6.06
C TYR A 412 16.90 -0.70 7.47
N TYR A 413 17.70 -1.05 8.48
CA TYR A 413 17.40 -0.64 9.84
C TYR A 413 17.68 0.85 10.01
N GLU A 414 16.75 1.56 10.62
CA GLU A 414 16.82 3.00 10.78
C GLU A 414 16.53 3.43 12.21
N ILE A 415 17.21 4.50 12.62
CA ILE A 415 16.78 5.35 13.73
C ILE A 415 16.60 6.76 13.16
N VAL A 416 15.36 7.27 13.21
CA VAL A 416 15.07 8.66 12.84
C VAL A 416 15.46 9.58 14.00
N LEU A 417 16.23 10.61 13.68
CA LEU A 417 16.63 11.66 14.61
C LEU A 417 15.87 12.94 14.27
N ASP A 418 15.02 13.38 15.20
CA ASP A 418 14.29 14.63 15.11
C ASP A 418 15.07 15.79 15.76
N GLY A 419 15.95 15.49 16.72
CA GLY A 419 16.75 16.49 17.44
C GLY A 419 18.15 16.01 17.87
N PRO A 420 19.06 16.94 18.22
CA PRO A 420 20.46 16.66 18.55
C PRO A 420 20.62 15.90 19.87
N GLU A 421 19.66 15.96 20.78
CA GLU A 421 19.63 15.18 22.02
C GLU A 421 19.61 13.66 21.79
N GLN A 422 19.27 13.24 20.56
CA GLN A 422 19.29 11.84 20.17
C GLN A 422 20.66 11.38 19.65
N LEU A 423 21.65 12.27 19.50
CA LEU A 423 22.95 11.93 18.90
C LEU A 423 24.12 12.54 19.68
N GLU A 424 24.84 11.69 20.41
CA GLU A 424 26.05 12.04 21.14
C GLU A 424 27.30 11.65 20.34
N VAL A 425 28.27 12.55 20.20
CA VAL A 425 29.59 12.24 19.63
C VAL A 425 30.54 11.88 20.77
N LEU A 426 31.15 10.69 20.69
CA LEU A 426 32.10 10.21 21.68
C LEU A 426 33.52 10.75 21.40
N PRO A 427 34.37 10.87 22.44
CA PRO A 427 35.74 11.39 22.33
C PRO A 427 36.65 10.66 21.33
#